data_AF-A0A4V2B0G5-F1
#
_entry.id   AF-A0A4V2B0G5-F1
#
_cell.length_a   1.000
_cell.length_b   1.000
_cell.length_c   1.000
_cell.angle_alpha   90.00
_cell.angle_beta   90.00
_cell.angle_gamma   90.00
#
_symmetry.space_group_name_H-M   'P 1'
#
loop_
_entity.id
_entity.type
_entity.pdbx_description
1 polymer ?
#
loop_
_entity_poly.entity_id
_entity_poly.type
_entity_poly.pdbx_seq_one_letter_code
_entity_poly.pdbx_strand_id
1 'polypeptide(L)'
;MADRGVSEFTLNENSLYYGCVRPEKEGLPWTVTQVPLLYDSELPVLISVDQHILNDTSVEVAVTATDFSMLTYNWEQVYGPNQITIDNETAATVIVDGLSFGSYGLKLVISDELGNSIEEEVEISWSPDP
;
A
#
# COMPACT_ATOMS: atom_id res chain seq x y z
N MET A 1 -31.08 18.02 25.67
CA MET A 1 -29.79 17.67 25.06
C MET A 1 -29.86 18.10 23.61
N ALA A 2 -29.28 19.27 23.28
CA ALA A 2 -29.26 19.74 21.90
C ALA A 2 -28.17 18.99 21.16
N ASP A 3 -28.55 18.37 20.06
CA ASP A 3 -27.71 17.54 19.22
C ASP A 3 -26.47 18.32 18.75
N ARG A 4 -25.29 17.76 19.02
CA ARG A 4 -23.99 18.37 18.68
C ARG A 4 -23.63 17.96 17.26
N GLY A 5 -24.27 18.57 16.26
CA GLY A 5 -24.08 18.25 14.85
C GLY A 5 -23.23 19.29 14.11
N VAL A 6 -22.26 18.82 13.33
CA VAL A 6 -21.61 19.57 12.24
C VAL A 6 -22.60 19.59 11.08
N SER A 7 -22.94 20.77 10.53
CA SER A 7 -24.11 20.90 9.64
C SER A 7 -23.82 20.76 8.15
N GLU A 8 -22.55 20.86 7.71
CA GLU A 8 -22.25 20.84 6.27
C GLU A 8 -20.76 20.55 6.04
N PHE A 9 -20.49 19.81 4.97
CA PHE A 9 -19.17 19.40 4.51
C PHE A 9 -19.06 19.81 3.05
N THR A 10 -18.37 20.91 2.77
CA THR A 10 -18.15 21.39 1.38
C THR A 10 -16.71 21.15 0.97
N LEU A 11 -16.51 20.44 -0.13
CA LEU A 11 -15.20 20.20 -0.74
C LEU A 11 -14.74 21.45 -1.48
N ASN A 12 -13.52 21.92 -1.22
CA ASN A 12 -12.87 22.95 -2.05
C ASN A 12 -11.93 22.32 -3.09
N GLU A 13 -11.33 23.16 -3.94
CA GLU A 13 -10.39 22.75 -4.99
C GLU A 13 -9.08 22.12 -4.46
N ASN A 14 -8.90 22.08 -3.13
CA ASN A 14 -7.73 21.54 -2.43
C ASN A 14 -8.08 20.34 -1.53
N SER A 15 -9.23 19.70 -1.72
CA SER A 15 -9.70 18.55 -0.93
C SER A 15 -9.87 18.82 0.58
N LEU A 16 -10.00 20.09 0.98
CA LEU A 16 -10.28 20.48 2.36
C LEU A 16 -11.78 20.56 2.61
N TYR A 17 -12.23 19.88 3.66
CA TYR A 17 -13.59 19.99 4.18
C TYR A 17 -13.68 21.05 5.26
N TYR A 18 -14.70 21.90 5.17
CA TYR A 18 -15.04 22.87 6.20
C TYR A 18 -16.27 22.38 6.96
N GLY A 19 -16.24 22.49 8.28
CA GLY A 19 -17.40 22.30 9.14
C GLY A 19 -17.57 23.49 10.07
N CYS A 20 -18.79 24.02 10.17
CA CYS A 20 -19.12 25.04 11.18
C CYS A 20 -19.36 24.35 12.53
N VAL A 21 -18.54 24.65 13.54
CA VAL A 21 -18.76 24.17 14.91
C VAL A 21 -19.55 25.23 15.68
N ARG A 22 -20.72 24.86 16.23
CA ARG A 22 -21.50 25.79 17.06
C ARG A 22 -20.71 26.13 18.33
N PRO A 23 -20.49 27.42 18.65
CA PRO A 23 -19.76 27.80 19.85
C PRO A 23 -20.50 27.39 21.13
N GLU A 24 -19.76 27.04 22.18
CA GLU A 24 -20.30 26.49 23.45
C GLU A 24 -21.15 27.48 24.27
N LYS A 25 -21.12 28.77 23.92
CA LYS A 25 -21.92 29.84 24.55
C LYS A 25 -22.68 30.64 23.50
N GLU A 26 -23.95 30.91 23.78
CA GLU A 26 -24.77 31.79 22.93
C GLU A 26 -24.18 33.20 22.89
N GLY A 27 -24.10 33.79 21.70
CA GLY A 27 -23.57 35.15 21.48
C GLY A 27 -22.10 35.24 21.07
N LEU A 28 -21.39 34.12 20.91
CA LEU A 28 -20.04 34.10 20.31
C LEU A 28 -20.10 33.85 18.80
N PRO A 29 -19.19 34.43 18.00
CA PRO A 29 -19.10 34.13 16.57
C PRO A 29 -18.73 32.65 16.37
N TRP A 30 -19.26 32.04 15.31
CA TRP A 30 -18.91 30.69 14.89
C TRP A 30 -17.39 30.59 14.71
N THR A 31 -16.76 29.59 15.35
CA THR A 31 -15.35 29.29 15.10
C THR A 31 -15.30 28.27 13.97
N VAL A 32 -14.66 28.65 12.86
CA VAL A 32 -14.37 27.72 11.77
C VAL A 32 -13.16 26.90 12.19
N THR A 33 -13.36 25.61 12.49
CA THR A 33 -12.25 24.68 12.68
C THR A 33 -12.05 23.94 11.37
N GLN A 34 -10.90 24.16 10.74
CA GLN A 34 -10.51 23.39 9.57
C GLN A 34 -10.08 22.00 10.04
N VAL A 35 -10.72 20.97 9.49
CA VAL A 35 -10.27 19.59 9.63
C VAL A 35 -9.65 19.22 8.28
N PRO A 36 -8.32 19.09 8.16
CA PRO A 36 -7.74 18.56 6.94
C PRO A 36 -8.16 17.10 6.83
N LEU A 37 -8.91 16.76 5.77
CA LEU A 37 -9.03 15.38 5.35
C LEU A 37 -7.88 15.11 4.38
N LEU A 38 -7.10 14.09 4.68
CA LEU A 38 -6.18 13.52 3.70
C LEU A 38 -7.05 12.68 2.76
N TYR A 39 -7.15 13.10 1.50
CA TYR A 39 -7.82 12.34 0.45
C TYR A 39 -6.79 12.12 -0.65
N ASP A 40 -6.62 10.86 -1.02
CA ASP A 40 -5.79 10.46 -2.14
C ASP A 40 -6.63 9.62 -3.09
N SER A 41 -6.63 10.03 -4.35
CA SER A 41 -7.33 9.34 -5.44
C SER A 41 -6.36 8.65 -6.39
N GLU A 42 -5.05 8.84 -6.20
CA GLU A 42 -4.03 8.19 -6.99
C GLU A 42 -3.73 6.82 -6.38
N LEU A 43 -3.49 5.84 -7.26
CA LEU A 43 -3.08 4.51 -6.82
C LEU A 43 -1.56 4.50 -6.64
N PRO A 44 -1.02 3.65 -5.74
CA PRO A 44 0.40 3.37 -5.71
C PRO A 44 0.94 3.00 -7.09
N VAL A 45 2.17 3.43 -7.39
CA VAL A 45 2.83 3.13 -8.67
C VAL A 45 4.02 2.22 -8.43
N LEU A 46 3.98 1.01 -8.99
CA LEU A 46 5.14 0.11 -9.07
C LEU A 46 6.09 0.60 -10.17
N ILE A 47 7.35 0.85 -9.81
CA ILE A 47 8.38 1.39 -10.70
C ILE A 47 9.27 0.26 -11.25
N SER A 48 9.76 -0.61 -10.38
CA SER A 48 10.63 -1.71 -10.78
C SER A 48 10.46 -2.94 -9.88
N VAL A 49 10.82 -4.09 -10.46
CA VAL A 49 11.02 -5.35 -9.76
C VAL A 49 12.41 -5.84 -10.12
N ASP A 50 13.26 -5.97 -9.13
CA ASP A 50 14.66 -6.38 -9.27
C ASP A 50 14.87 -7.73 -8.59
N GLN A 51 15.46 -8.69 -9.31
CA GLN A 51 15.74 -10.03 -8.81
C GLN A 51 17.25 -10.25 -8.73
N HIS A 52 17.73 -10.68 -7.57
CA HIS A 52 19.13 -10.95 -7.30
C HIS A 52 19.30 -12.36 -6.72
N ILE A 53 19.93 -13.24 -7.51
CA ILE A 53 20.20 -14.63 -7.10
C ILE A 53 21.19 -14.63 -5.92
N LEU A 54 20.81 -15.25 -4.81
CA LEU A 54 21.65 -15.38 -3.62
C LEU A 54 22.42 -16.69 -3.60
N ASN A 55 21.76 -17.79 -3.98
CA ASN A 55 22.32 -19.14 -4.08
C ASN A 55 21.43 -20.03 -4.98
N ASP A 56 21.77 -21.32 -5.11
CA ASP A 56 21.10 -22.28 -6.03
C ASP A 56 19.63 -22.60 -5.71
N THR A 57 19.11 -22.10 -4.58
CA THR A 57 17.72 -22.29 -4.13
C THR A 57 17.04 -21.00 -3.65
N SER A 58 17.71 -19.85 -3.77
CA SER A 58 17.25 -18.61 -3.14
C SER A 58 17.49 -17.38 -4.01
N VAL A 59 16.51 -16.47 -4.03
CA VAL A 59 16.58 -15.18 -4.72
C VAL A 59 16.06 -14.07 -3.82
N GLU A 60 16.73 -12.93 -3.82
CA GLU A 60 16.22 -11.69 -3.27
C GLU A 60 15.38 -10.99 -4.33
N VAL A 61 14.14 -10.65 -3.99
CA VAL A 61 13.23 -9.86 -4.85
C VAL A 61 13.00 -8.53 -4.18
N ALA A 62 13.40 -7.44 -4.84
CA ALA A 62 13.21 -6.09 -4.37
C ALA A 62 12.25 -5.34 -5.30
N VAL A 63 11.28 -4.64 -4.74
CA VAL A 63 10.40 -3.74 -5.50
C VAL A 63 10.64 -2.30 -5.14
N THR A 64 10.59 -1.44 -6.15
CA THR A 64 10.55 0.01 -5.98
C THR A 64 9.15 0.47 -6.34
N ALA A 65 8.46 1.08 -5.40
CA ALA A 65 7.15 1.69 -5.61
C ALA A 65 7.11 3.10 -5.00
N THR A 66 6.20 3.93 -5.49
CA THR A 66 6.02 5.29 -4.99
C THR A 66 4.55 5.61 -4.82
N ASP A 67 4.29 6.43 -3.83
CA ASP A 67 3.03 7.12 -3.60
C ASP A 67 3.30 8.38 -2.76
N PHE A 68 2.32 9.28 -2.64
CA PHE A 68 2.40 10.41 -1.70
C PHE A 68 2.40 9.96 -0.24
N SER A 69 1.72 8.86 0.08
CA SER A 69 1.63 8.31 1.43
C SER A 69 2.55 7.09 1.64
N MET A 70 2.64 6.61 2.89
CA MET A 70 3.48 5.45 3.19
C MET A 70 2.88 4.18 2.57
N LEU A 71 3.74 3.38 1.95
CA LEU A 71 3.35 2.12 1.32
C LEU A 71 3.53 0.93 2.27
N THR A 72 2.62 -0.01 2.15
CA THR A 72 2.65 -1.35 2.75
C THR A 72 2.60 -2.41 1.65
N TYR A 73 3.16 -3.58 1.94
CA TYR A 73 3.37 -4.65 0.98
C TYR A 73 2.81 -5.96 1.53
N ASN A 74 2.34 -6.84 0.66
CA ASN A 74 1.99 -8.21 1.02
C ASN A 74 2.29 -9.15 -0.15
N TRP A 75 3.10 -10.16 0.10
CA TRP A 75 3.50 -11.18 -0.87
C TRP A 75 2.80 -12.50 -0.61
N GLU A 76 2.35 -13.17 -1.67
CA GLU A 76 1.74 -14.50 -1.60
C GLU A 76 2.15 -15.33 -2.81
N GLN A 77 2.54 -16.60 -2.61
CA GLN A 77 2.76 -17.50 -3.73
C GLN A 77 1.42 -17.88 -4.40
N VAL A 78 1.30 -17.66 -5.70
CA VAL A 78 0.14 -18.03 -6.52
C VAL A 78 0.35 -19.42 -7.14
N TYR A 79 1.51 -19.65 -7.73
CA TYR A 79 1.86 -20.93 -8.35
C TYR A 79 3.35 -21.26 -8.24
N GLY A 80 3.68 -22.52 -8.50
CA GLY A 80 5.06 -23.02 -8.56
C GLY A 80 5.09 -24.55 -8.53
N PRO A 81 6.22 -25.17 -8.90
CA PRO A 81 6.41 -26.61 -8.83
C PRO A 81 6.38 -27.17 -7.39
N ASN A 82 6.71 -26.33 -6.41
CA ASN A 82 6.61 -26.63 -4.98
C ASN A 82 6.23 -25.36 -4.21
N GLN A 83 5.88 -25.53 -2.93
CA GLN A 83 5.72 -24.40 -2.03
C GLN A 83 7.09 -23.80 -1.67
N ILE A 84 7.21 -22.48 -1.78
CA ILE A 84 8.39 -21.70 -1.38
C ILE A 84 8.18 -21.08 0.00
N THR A 85 9.27 -20.60 0.59
CA THR A 85 9.23 -19.71 1.77
C THR A 85 9.50 -18.28 1.31
N ILE A 86 8.73 -17.31 1.83
CA ILE A 86 8.94 -15.88 1.61
C ILE A 86 9.29 -15.24 2.96
N ASP A 87 10.55 -14.88 3.13
CA ASP A 87 11.01 -14.20 4.35
C ASP A 87 10.62 -12.71 4.29
N ASN A 88 9.98 -12.24 5.37
CA ASN A 88 9.42 -10.89 5.51
C ASN A 88 8.40 -10.52 4.41
N GLU A 89 7.35 -11.35 4.23
CA GLU A 89 6.28 -11.17 3.25
C GLU A 89 5.57 -9.80 3.25
N THR A 90 5.80 -8.93 4.23
CA THR A 90 5.25 -7.57 4.31
C THR A 90 6.24 -6.45 3.94
N ALA A 91 7.44 -6.80 3.44
CA ALA A 91 8.49 -5.86 3.07
C ALA A 91 8.53 -5.61 1.55
N ALA A 92 9.10 -4.46 1.16
CA ALA A 92 9.41 -4.16 -0.25
C ALA A 92 10.52 -5.06 -0.81
N THR A 93 11.38 -5.60 0.06
CA THR A 93 12.42 -6.56 -0.30
C THR A 93 12.19 -7.85 0.47
N VAL A 94 12.08 -8.96 -0.24
CA VAL A 94 11.86 -10.30 0.32
C VAL A 94 12.95 -11.25 -0.14
N ILE A 95 13.20 -12.29 0.65
CA ILE A 95 14.00 -13.44 0.22
C ILE A 95 13.05 -14.59 -0.04
N VAL A 96 13.12 -15.14 -1.24
CA VAL A 96 12.36 -16.30 -1.67
C VAL A 96 13.28 -17.51 -1.65
N ASP A 97 12.93 -18.50 -0.84
CA ASP A 97 13.72 -19.71 -0.59
C ASP A 97 12.99 -20.99 -1.02
N GLY A 98 13.77 -22.04 -1.27
CA GLY A 98 13.24 -23.36 -1.62
C GLY A 98 12.91 -23.49 -3.10
N LEU A 99 13.56 -22.71 -3.96
CA LEU A 99 13.38 -22.77 -5.40
C LEU A 99 13.93 -24.08 -5.98
N SER A 100 13.17 -24.65 -6.89
CA SER A 100 13.54 -25.78 -7.74
C SER A 100 13.28 -25.43 -9.21
N PHE A 101 13.72 -26.26 -10.14
CA PHE A 101 13.55 -25.98 -11.57
C PHE A 101 12.08 -25.73 -11.92
N GLY A 102 11.77 -24.54 -12.45
CA GLY A 102 10.42 -24.15 -12.87
C GLY A 102 10.15 -22.66 -12.76
N SER A 103 8.90 -22.28 -13.02
CA SER A 103 8.41 -20.90 -12.86
C SER A 103 7.52 -20.79 -11.63
N TYR A 104 7.65 -19.67 -10.92
CA TYR A 104 6.84 -19.29 -9.77
C TYR A 104 6.17 -17.96 -10.05
N GLY A 105 4.91 -17.82 -9.64
CA GLY A 105 4.18 -16.55 -9.67
C GLY A 105 3.87 -16.13 -8.25
N LEU A 106 4.23 -14.90 -7.90
CA LEU A 106 3.95 -14.29 -6.62
C LEU A 106 2.98 -13.13 -6.81
N LYS A 107 1.89 -13.09 -6.03
CA LYS A 107 1.01 -11.94 -5.94
C LYS A 107 1.63 -10.94 -4.97
N LEU A 108 1.87 -9.73 -5.45
CA LEU A 108 2.25 -8.57 -4.68
C LEU A 108 1.07 -7.63 -4.56
N VAL A 109 0.66 -7.31 -3.34
CA VAL A 109 -0.30 -6.23 -3.07
C VAL A 109 0.47 -5.05 -2.47
N ILE A 110 0.36 -3.88 -3.09
CA ILE A 110 0.93 -2.63 -2.58
C ILE A 110 -0.23 -1.72 -2.17
N SER A 111 -0.30 -1.34 -0.90
CA SER A 111 -1.36 -0.47 -0.37
C SER A 111 -0.79 0.77 0.26
N ASP A 112 -1.50 1.88 0.12
CA ASP A 112 -1.20 3.16 0.73
C ASP A 112 -1.91 3.32 2.10
N GLU A 113 -1.66 4.40 2.84
CA GLU A 113 -2.31 4.63 4.14
C GLU A 113 -3.77 5.09 4.05
N LEU A 114 -4.24 5.45 2.85
CA LEU A 114 -5.55 6.05 2.59
C LEU A 114 -6.54 5.05 1.95
N GLY A 115 -6.10 3.81 1.75
CA GLY A 115 -6.90 2.67 1.32
C GLY A 115 -6.84 2.39 -0.19
N ASN A 116 -5.96 3.05 -0.93
CA ASN A 116 -5.70 2.73 -2.33
C ASN A 116 -4.72 1.56 -2.41
N SER A 117 -4.91 0.67 -3.38
CA SER A 117 -4.06 -0.49 -3.55
C SER A 117 -3.96 -0.93 -5.00
N ILE A 118 -2.81 -1.49 -5.36
CA ILE A 118 -2.60 -2.24 -6.61
C ILE A 118 -2.23 -3.69 -6.30
N GLU A 119 -2.53 -4.57 -7.25
CA GLU A 119 -2.11 -5.97 -7.24
C GLU A 119 -1.27 -6.24 -8.49
N GLU A 120 -0.13 -6.92 -8.32
CA GLU A 120 0.79 -7.29 -9.40
C GLU A 120 1.17 -8.77 -9.27
N GLU A 121 1.42 -9.44 -10.40
CA GLU A 121 1.99 -10.79 -10.42
C GLU A 121 3.46 -10.74 -10.82
N VAL A 122 4.33 -11.12 -9.90
CA VAL A 122 5.79 -11.19 -10.11
C VAL A 122 6.18 -12.62 -10.47
N GLU A 123 6.71 -12.79 -11.68
CA GLU A 123 7.22 -14.08 -12.16
C GLU A 123 8.70 -14.26 -11.81
N ILE A 124 9.03 -15.42 -11.23
CA ILE A 124 10.39 -15.89 -10.99
C ILE A 124 10.60 -17.16 -11.83
N SER A 125 11.51 -17.09 -12.79
CA SER A 125 11.95 -18.26 -13.56
C SER A 125 13.22 -18.82 -12.95
N TRP A 126 13.17 -20.05 -12.45
CA TRP A 126 14.31 -20.71 -11.84
C TRP A 126 14.80 -21.88 -12.68
N SER A 127 16.05 -21.76 -13.12
CA SER A 127 16.81 -22.85 -13.73
C SER A 127 18.20 -22.79 -13.13
N PRO A 128 18.54 -23.65 -12.15
CA PRO A 128 19.92 -23.71 -11.68
C PRO A 128 20.81 -24.03 -12.90
N ASP A 129 21.88 -23.23 -13.08
CA ASP A 129 22.90 -23.56 -14.07
C ASP A 129 23.47 -24.96 -13.75
N PRO A 130 23.61 -25.86 -14.73
CA PRO A 130 24.16 -27.20 -14.51
C PRO A 130 25.65 -27.20 -14.12
#